data_AF-A0A4R6IC91-F1
#
_entry.id   AF-A0A4R6IC91-F1
#
_cell.length_a   1.000
_cell.length_b   1.000
_cell.length_c   1.000
_cell.angle_alpha   90.00
_cell.angle_beta   90.00
_cell.angle_gamma   90.00
#
_symmetry.space_group_name_H-M   'P 1'
#
loop_
_entity.id
_entity.type
_entity.pdbx_description
1 polymer ?
#
loop_
_entity_poly.entity_id
_entity_poly.type
_entity_poly.pdbx_seq_one_letter_code
_entity_poly.pdbx_strand_id
1 'polypeptide(L)'
;MFDSPFMTLPGISPQEYSYLQSATTGLTEQQLRGFLMIYGGKRRNPDDMVLYCILGFFVPGLSRFLVGQIGMGILYFFTVGLCFIGTIIDLINHKSLAFEYNQKMVFESLQMVRMGFANPIINNNPNL
;
A
#
# COMPACT_ATOMS: atom_id res chain seq x y z
N MET A 1 17.24 -5.84 -22.17
CA MET A 1 17.17 -5.71 -20.70
C MET A 1 15.81 -5.09 -20.42
N PHE A 2 14.84 -5.86 -19.93
CA PHE A 2 13.54 -5.28 -19.58
C PHE A 2 13.78 -4.44 -18.32
N ASP A 3 13.82 -3.12 -18.47
CA ASP A 3 13.77 -2.21 -17.34
C ASP A 3 12.45 -2.50 -16.61
N SER A 4 12.56 -3.14 -15.44
CA SER A 4 11.40 -3.51 -14.65
C SER A 4 10.61 -2.23 -14.37
N PRO A 5 9.35 -2.10 -14.83
CA PRO A 5 8.62 -0.84 -14.77
C PRO A 5 8.42 -0.36 -13.32
N PHE A 6 8.56 -1.25 -12.35
CA PHE A 6 8.55 -0.98 -10.92
C PHE A 6 9.75 -0.17 -10.42
N MET A 7 10.88 -0.12 -11.14
CA MET A 7 12.05 0.69 -10.76
C MET A 7 11.79 2.19 -10.86
N THR A 8 10.73 2.60 -11.55
CA THR A 8 10.28 3.99 -11.62
C THR A 8 9.54 4.45 -10.36
N LEU A 9 9.18 3.52 -9.47
CA LEU A 9 8.43 3.80 -8.26
C LEU A 9 9.36 4.36 -7.16
N PRO A 10 9.15 5.60 -6.69
CA PRO A 10 10.05 6.23 -5.71
C PRO A 10 10.01 5.49 -4.37
N GLY A 11 11.15 5.25 -3.74
CA GLY A 11 11.22 4.61 -2.41
C GLY A 11 10.74 3.16 -2.36
N ILE A 12 10.79 2.42 -3.47
CA ILE A 12 10.40 1.00 -3.50
C ILE A 12 11.30 0.14 -2.63
N SER A 13 10.68 -0.57 -1.68
CA SER A 13 11.40 -1.51 -0.84
C SER A 13 11.69 -2.81 -1.60
N PRO A 14 12.79 -3.53 -1.29
CA PRO A 14 13.07 -4.82 -1.93
C PRO A 14 11.94 -5.84 -1.74
N GLN A 15 11.22 -5.77 -0.62
CA GLN A 15 10.08 -6.65 -0.32
C GLN A 15 8.85 -6.28 -1.17
N GLU A 16 8.60 -4.99 -1.38
CA GLU A 16 7.54 -4.50 -2.25
C GLU A 16 7.80 -4.86 -3.71
N TYR A 17 9.05 -4.73 -4.16
CA TYR A 17 9.45 -5.12 -5.51
C TYR A 17 9.19 -6.61 -5.79
N SER A 18 9.63 -7.51 -4.89
CA SER A 18 9.41 -8.95 -5.08
C SER A 18 7.92 -9.32 -5.00
N TYR A 19 7.17 -8.66 -4.12
CA TYR A 19 5.73 -8.84 -4.04
C TYR A 19 5.02 -8.42 -5.34
N LEU A 20 5.33 -7.23 -5.87
CA LEU A 20 4.78 -6.73 -7.13
C LEU A 20 5.06 -7.69 -8.28
N GLN A 21 6.31 -8.17 -8.41
CA GLN A 21 6.68 -9.11 -9.46
C GLN A 21 5.81 -10.38 -9.45
N SER A 22 5.58 -10.96 -8.26
CA SER A 22 4.70 -12.12 -8.12
C SER A 22 3.22 -11.78 -8.36
N ALA A 23 2.74 -10.64 -7.86
CA ALA A 23 1.34 -10.24 -7.94
C ALA A 23 0.90 -9.82 -9.35
N THR A 24 1.82 -9.29 -10.17
CA THR A 24 1.58 -8.89 -11.56
C THR A 24 1.96 -9.97 -12.57
N THR A 25 2.38 -11.15 -12.11
CA THR A 25 2.70 -12.27 -13.01
C THR A 25 1.44 -12.64 -13.82
N GLY A 26 1.58 -12.73 -15.15
CA GLY A 26 0.50 -13.08 -16.06
C GLY A 26 -0.39 -11.92 -16.53
N LEU A 27 -0.11 -10.68 -16.13
CA LEU A 27 -0.76 -9.49 -16.71
C LEU A 27 -0.21 -9.19 -18.11
N THR A 28 -1.08 -8.75 -19.02
CA THR A 28 -0.66 -8.17 -20.30
C THR A 28 0.00 -6.80 -20.10
N GLU A 29 0.73 -6.30 -21.10
CA GLU A 29 1.38 -4.99 -21.00
C GLU A 29 0.37 -3.85 -20.75
N GLN A 30 -0.82 -3.93 -21.37
CA GLN A 30 -1.91 -2.97 -21.15
C GLN A 30 -2.46 -3.05 -19.72
N GLN A 31 -2.66 -4.26 -19.20
CA GLN A 31 -3.11 -4.48 -17.82
C GLN A 31 -2.07 -4.00 -16.81
N LEU A 32 -0.79 -4.21 -17.10
CA LEU A 32 0.31 -3.76 -16.26
C LEU A 32 0.41 -2.22 -16.22
N ARG A 33 0.27 -1.55 -17.36
CA ARG A 33 0.23 -0.07 -17.42
C ARG A 33 -0.95 0.50 -16.65
N GLY A 34 -2.15 -0.08 -16.81
CA GLY A 34 -3.33 0.31 -16.03
C GLY A 34 -3.14 0.07 -14.54
N PHE A 35 -2.53 -1.06 -14.17
CA PHE A 35 -2.18 -1.36 -12.78
C PHE A 35 -1.24 -0.31 -12.20
N LEU A 36 -0.15 0.03 -12.89
CA LEU A 36 0.84 1.00 -12.42
C LEU A 36 0.25 2.40 -12.22
N MET A 37 -0.65 2.83 -13.12
CA MET A 37 -1.36 4.11 -12.99
C MET A 37 -2.21 4.15 -11.70
N ILE A 38 -2.97 3.09 -11.43
CA ILE A 38 -3.86 3.04 -10.27
C ILE A 38 -3.06 2.85 -8.97
N TYR A 39 -2.13 1.90 -8.98
CA TYR A 39 -1.30 1.56 -7.83
C TYR A 39 -0.38 2.73 -7.46
N GLY A 40 0.28 3.37 -8.43
CA GLY A 40 1.17 4.51 -8.19
C GLY A 40 0.48 5.68 -7.49
N GLY A 41 -0.81 5.93 -7.78
CA GLY A 41 -1.60 6.97 -7.11
C GLY A 41 -2.09 6.60 -5.70
N LYS A 42 -2.18 5.30 -5.39
CA LYS A 42 -2.65 4.81 -4.09
C LYS A 42 -1.53 4.39 -3.14
N ARG A 43 -0.35 4.11 -3.68
CA ARG A 43 0.84 3.69 -2.95
C ARG A 43 1.29 4.76 -1.97
N ARG A 44 1.68 4.33 -0.77
CA ARG A 44 2.25 5.22 0.25
C ARG A 44 3.75 4.98 0.37
N ASN A 45 4.50 6.06 0.51
CA ASN A 45 5.94 5.99 0.71
C ASN A 45 6.21 5.65 2.19
N PRO A 46 7.07 4.66 2.51
CA PRO A 46 7.41 4.32 3.91
C PRO A 46 7.90 5.52 4.73
N ASP A 47 8.59 6.46 4.09
CA ASP A 47 9.13 7.66 4.74
C ASP A 47 8.02 8.62 5.20
N ASP A 48 6.93 8.75 4.43
CA ASP A 48 5.76 9.56 4.82
C ASP A 48 5.03 8.93 6.02
N MET A 49 5.15 7.61 6.19
CA MET A 49 4.53 6.90 7.29
C MET A 49 5.12 7.26 8.65
N VAL A 50 6.42 7.60 8.68
CA VAL A 50 7.10 8.12 9.87
C VAL A 50 6.47 9.45 10.31
N LEU A 51 6.12 10.33 9.36
CA LEU A 51 5.48 11.61 9.67
C LEU A 51 4.10 11.41 10.31
N TYR A 52 3.29 10.46 9.81
CA TYR A 52 2.00 10.12 10.43
C TYR A 52 2.17 9.53 11.83
N CYS A 53 3.21 8.71 12.06
CA CYS A 53 3.54 8.19 13.39
C CYS A 53 3.96 9.30 14.37
N ILE A 54 4.73 10.29 13.91
CA ILE A 54 5.16 11.45 14.72
C ILE A 54 3.95 12.35 15.06
N LEU A 55 3.04 12.57 14.11
CA LEU A 55 1.79 13.31 14.37
C LEU A 55 0.86 12.56 15.34
N GLY A 56 0.85 11.22 15.29
CA GLY A 56 0.14 10.35 16.24
C GLY A 56 0.69 10.38 17.68
N PHE A 57 1.84 11.02 17.92
CA PHE A 57 2.37 11.24 19.27
C PHE A 57 1.57 12.30 20.05
N PHE A 58 0.91 13.24 19.35
CA PHE A 58 0.03 14.24 19.96
C PHE A 58 -1.43 13.76 20.11
N VAL A 59 -1.83 12.72 19.35
CA VAL A 59 -3.15 12.09 19.43
C VAL A 59 -2.98 10.55 19.40
N PRO A 60 -3.04 9.88 20.56
CA PRO A 60 -2.91 8.42 20.68
C PRO A 60 -3.77 7.66 19.66
N GLY A 61 -3.16 6.81 18.82
CA GLY A 61 -3.88 5.76 18.08
C GLY A 61 -4.42 6.10 16.69
N LEU A 62 -4.18 7.30 16.15
CA LEU A 62 -4.66 7.67 14.80
C LEU A 62 -3.98 6.83 13.68
N SER A 63 -2.70 6.49 13.84
CA SER A 63 -1.91 5.66 12.91
C SER A 63 -2.45 4.23 12.79
N ARG A 64 -2.90 3.64 13.90
CA ARG A 64 -3.45 2.27 13.93
C ARG A 64 -4.89 2.19 13.40
N PHE A 65 -5.63 3.29 13.45
CA PHE A 65 -6.96 3.36 12.82
C PHE A 65 -6.87 3.28 11.28
N LEU A 66 -5.77 3.79 10.69
CA LEU A 66 -5.49 3.71 9.26
C LEU A 66 -5.13 2.29 8.76
N VAL A 67 -4.62 1.41 9.63
CA VAL A 67 -4.19 0.04 9.28
C VAL A 67 -5.28 -1.01 9.57
N GLY A 68 -6.36 -0.65 10.28
CA GLY A 68 -7.56 -1.48 10.45
C GLY A 68 -7.50 -2.49 11.61
N GLN A 69 -6.52 -2.40 12.51
CA GLN A 69 -6.39 -3.29 13.67
C GLN A 69 -7.02 -2.67 14.93
N ILE A 70 -8.33 -2.41 14.88
CA ILE A 70 -9.10 -1.71 15.93
C ILE A 70 -9.07 -2.47 17.28
N GLY A 71 -9.04 -3.82 17.24
CA GLY A 71 -9.04 -4.66 18.45
C GLY A 71 -7.78 -4.55 19.32
N MET A 72 -6.60 -4.31 18.73
CA MET A 72 -5.36 -4.09 19.47
C MET A 72 -5.24 -2.66 20.03
N GLY A 73 -5.90 -1.68 19.41
CA GLY A 73 -5.94 -0.30 19.90
C GLY A 73 -6.79 -0.13 21.15
N ILE A 74 -7.94 -0.80 21.22
CA ILE A 74 -8.88 -0.70 22.35
C ILE A 74 -8.31 -1.35 23.63
N LEU A 75 -7.60 -2.47 23.50
CA LEU A 75 -6.90 -3.11 24.62
C LEU A 75 -5.73 -2.24 25.16
N TYR A 76 -5.18 -1.37 24.31
CA TYR A 76 -4.06 -0.45 24.61
C TYR A 76 -4.51 0.92 25.19
N PHE A 77 -5.77 1.31 24.98
CA PHE A 77 -6.31 2.61 25.40
C PHE A 77 -6.59 2.69 26.92
N PHE A 78 -6.82 1.55 27.57
CA PHE A 78 -7.15 1.49 29.02
C PHE A 78 -5.94 1.70 29.96
N THR A 79 -4.73 1.84 29.42
CA THR A 79 -3.48 2.02 30.17
C THR A 79 -2.73 3.22 29.61
N VAL A 80 -2.97 4.42 30.15
CA VAL A 80 -2.41 5.71 29.68
C VAL A 80 -0.88 5.70 29.41
N GLY A 81 -0.11 4.80 30.03
CA GLY A 81 1.33 4.61 29.78
C GLY A 81 1.71 3.87 28.49
N LEU A 82 0.80 3.12 27.87
CA LEU A 82 1.07 2.33 26.65
C LEU A 82 0.97 3.15 25.35
N CYS A 83 0.49 4.40 25.40
CA CYS A 83 0.47 5.25 24.20
C CYS A 83 1.90 5.54 23.69
N PHE A 84 2.83 5.88 24.58
CA PHE A 84 4.23 6.11 24.21
C PHE A 84 4.90 4.83 23.68
N ILE A 85 4.63 3.69 24.33
CA ILE A 85 5.16 2.39 23.91
C ILE A 85 4.60 2.00 22.52
N GLY A 86 3.31 2.27 22.27
CA GLY A 86 2.68 2.08 20.97
C GLY A 86 3.35 2.92 19.87
N THR A 87 3.60 4.21 20.12
CA THR A 87 4.29 5.07 19.15
C THR A 87 5.74 4.64 18.92
N ILE A 88 6.46 4.17 19.94
CA ILE A 88 7.84 3.64 19.80
C ILE A 88 7.84 2.38 18.94
N ILE A 89 6.91 1.44 19.18
CA ILE A 89 6.79 0.22 18.36
C ILE A 89 6.40 0.56 16.92
N ASP A 90 5.47 1.50 16.72
CA ASP A 90 5.06 1.96 15.39
C ASP A 90 6.23 2.68 14.66
N LEU A 91 7.08 3.43 15.38
CA LEU A 91 8.32 4.02 14.84
C LEU A 91 9.35 2.97 14.44
N ILE A 92 9.50 1.89 15.20
CA ILE A 92 10.41 0.80 14.84
C ILE A 92 9.86 0.00 13.64
N ASN A 93 8.54 -0.14 13.56
CA ASN A 93 7.87 -1.02 12.59
C ASN A 93 7.22 -0.29 11.40
N HIS A 94 7.45 1.02 11.23
CA HIS A 94 6.82 1.85 10.18
C HIS A 94 6.99 1.27 8.77
N LYS A 95 8.15 0.66 8.47
CA LYS A 95 8.42 0.03 7.16
C LYS A 95 7.50 -1.18 6.90
N SER A 96 7.27 -1.98 7.93
CA SER A 96 6.38 -3.15 7.85
C SER A 96 4.93 -2.72 7.71
N LEU A 97 4.52 -1.69 8.46
CA LEU A 97 3.18 -1.09 8.35
C LEU A 97 2.92 -0.51 6.94
N ALA A 98 3.89 0.20 6.37
CA ALA A 98 3.79 0.75 5.02
C ALA A 98 3.67 -0.36 3.97
N PHE A 99 4.44 -1.43 4.15
CA PHE A 99 4.38 -2.60 3.29
C PHE A 99 3.00 -3.29 3.37
N GLU A 100 2.46 -3.52 4.56
CA GLU A 100 1.12 -4.13 4.73
C GLU A 100 0.03 -3.27 4.07
N TYR A 101 0.10 -1.94 4.22
CA TYR A 101 -0.81 -1.02 3.53
C TYR A 101 -0.66 -1.15 2.00
N ASN A 102 0.56 -1.09 1.48
CA ASN A 102 0.80 -1.18 0.04
C ASN A 102 0.37 -2.54 -0.52
N GLN A 103 0.49 -3.64 0.22
CA GLN A 103 -0.04 -4.95 -0.18
C GLN A 103 -1.58 -4.93 -0.38
N LYS A 104 -2.31 -4.29 0.53
CA LYS A 104 -3.77 -4.10 0.39
C LYS A 104 -4.08 -3.30 -0.87
N MET A 105 -3.32 -2.24 -1.15
CA MET A 105 -3.49 -1.42 -2.35
C MET A 105 -3.14 -2.16 -3.65
N VAL A 106 -2.15 -3.06 -3.64
CA VAL A 106 -1.85 -3.93 -4.80
C VAL A 106 -3.04 -4.81 -5.13
N PHE A 107 -3.62 -5.47 -4.12
CA PHE A 107 -4.79 -6.33 -4.34
C PHE A 107 -5.97 -5.55 -4.91
N GLU A 108 -6.28 -4.39 -4.32
CA GLU A 108 -7.35 -3.51 -4.80
C GLU A 108 -7.08 -3.03 -6.24
N SER A 109 -5.83 -2.65 -6.53
CA SER A 109 -5.40 -2.21 -7.87
C SER A 109 -5.52 -3.32 -8.91
N LEU A 110 -5.14 -4.55 -8.57
CA LEU A 110 -5.31 -5.71 -9.45
C LEU A 110 -6.78 -6.03 -9.71
N GLN A 111 -7.63 -5.93 -8.68
CA GLN A 111 -9.07 -6.14 -8.85
C GLN A 111 -9.69 -5.07 -9.75
N MET A 112 -9.36 -3.78 -9.55
CA MET A 112 -9.86 -2.70 -10.40
C MET A 112 -9.41 -2.86 -11.85
N VAL A 113 -8.17 -3.28 -12.11
CA VAL A 113 -7.69 -3.59 -13.45
C VAL A 113 -8.48 -4.76 -14.03
N ARG A 114 -8.58 -5.89 -13.32
CA ARG A 114 -9.33 -7.06 -13.80
C ARG A 114 -10.79 -6.72 -14.09
N MET A 115 -11.43 -5.87 -13.29
CA MET A 115 -12.80 -5.39 -13.51
C MET A 115 -12.90 -4.39 -14.67
N GLY A 116 -11.96 -3.45 -14.79
CA GLY A 116 -11.92 -2.46 -15.87
C GLY A 116 -11.66 -3.08 -17.24
N PHE A 117 -10.81 -4.12 -17.30
CA PHE A 117 -10.57 -4.92 -18.50
C PHE A 117 -11.64 -6.01 -18.75
N ALA A 118 -12.46 -6.35 -17.76
CA ALA A 118 -13.61 -7.23 -17.93
C ALA A 118 -14.82 -6.55 -18.59
N ASN A 119 -14.73 -5.26 -18.93
CA ASN A 119 -15.74 -4.59 -19.73
C ASN A 119 -15.50 -4.86 -21.23
N PRO A 120 -16.27 -5.73 -21.90
CA PRO A 120 -16.02 -6.12 -23.29
C PRO A 120 -16.17 -4.96 -24.30
N ILE A 121 -16.74 -3.82 -23.88
CA ILE A 121 -16.96 -2.66 -24.76
C ILE A 121 -15.66 -1.91 -25.10
N ILE A 122 -14.65 -1.92 -24.22
CA ILE A 122 -13.35 -1.27 -24.50
C ILE A 122 -12.45 -2.16 -25.37
N ASN A 123 -12.57 -3.49 -25.24
CA ASN A 123 -11.73 -4.46 -25.94
C ASN A 123 -12.15 -4.67 -27.42
N ASN A 124 -13.41 -4.37 -27.78
CA ASN A 124 -13.94 -4.65 -29.12
C ASN A 124 -14.02 -3.44 -30.06
N ASN A 125 -13.48 -2.27 -29.70
CA ASN A 125 -13.46 -1.13 -30.62
C ASN A 125 -12.02 -0.83 -31.09
N PRO A 126 -11.61 -1.27 -32.30
CA PRO A 126 -10.29 -0.98 -32.85
C PRO A 126 -10.10 0.47 -33.32
N ASN A 127 -11.03 1.40 -33.06
CA ASN A 127 -11.02 2.76 -33.61
C ASN A 127 -11.11 3.89 -32.56
N LEU A 128 -10.47 3.74 -31.39
CA LEU A 128 -10.17 4.86 -30.49
C LEU A 128 -8.67 4.93 -30.23
#